data_AF-A0A383W0F0-F1
#
_entry.id   AF-A0A383W0F0-F1
#
_cell.length_a   1.000
_cell.length_b   1.000
_cell.length_c   1.000
_cell.angle_alpha   90.00
_cell.angle_beta   90.00
_cell.angle_gamma   90.00
#
_symmetry.space_group_name_H-M   'P 1'
#
loop_
_entity.id
_entity.type
_entity.pdbx_description
1 polymer ?
#
loop_
_entity_poly.entity_id
_entity_poly.type
_entity_poly.pdbx_seq_one_letter_code
_entity_poly.pdbx_strand_id
1 'polypeptide(L)'
;MNSLCGLLFGRGEGSSSARPTALLLLLLLWIAAVATLAQAPANATAPPADATPTASPTAAAAAGTGKSADRELVLYGTGSYGTLVNLFFTLSALFTDILIIRVWLVLAYIFLAVNVLMNFPDITVWDTNSSPHKIILGTLVWTLVTLSLQLWALVILVLDELPVKLSGDDEVLWRMFYRRCGMPRKEFQHVLKLGTWQQFKAGELVEQRDKDEPRLYVVFKGCLHLAPREIGDSAAPDALPRKGGSSATNAQQHTATASGTSKDTNSPTSPYNQQPVIAIPSGTLANLYLFNLFGICIGFEKDADDKALLLAATDVTLFSWDVTALLKISSGEVSIALPAYFRSLALYLVSFEFCRLHLGEAPYSSSGAAEPDAAAWLRGEVQSSDFTTPLGPEELPKAKFWGAVWALLRSFNLTIPRGLRHVPVPKTGAMARSRVLLAAHMRRLNQQLPAALAQDKAVVAAEGLGLWGASRLPTKLQSSLSDVDLSQQDAV
;
A
#
# COMPACT_ATOMS: atom_id res chain seq x y z
N MET A 1 34.94 9.39 9.51
CA MET A 1 34.04 9.03 8.38
C MET A 1 33.66 7.55 8.36
N ASN A 2 34.58 6.58 8.34
CA ASN A 2 34.22 5.15 8.25
C ASN A 2 33.37 4.62 9.43
N SER A 3 33.62 5.10 10.64
CA SER A 3 32.77 4.78 11.82
C SER A 3 31.36 5.40 11.71
N LEU A 4 31.25 6.57 11.09
CA LEU A 4 29.97 7.26 10.84
C LEU A 4 29.15 6.54 9.76
N CYS A 5 29.81 6.07 8.68
CA CYS A 5 29.17 5.25 7.66
C CYS A 5 28.73 3.88 8.20
N GLY A 6 29.51 3.27 9.10
CA GLY A 6 29.11 2.03 9.79
C GLY A 6 27.88 2.23 10.69
N LEU A 7 27.74 3.40 11.31
CA LEU A 7 26.61 3.72 12.19
C LEU A 7 25.35 4.14 11.42
N LEU A 8 25.50 4.78 10.27
CA LEU A 8 24.39 5.20 9.39
C LEU A 8 23.90 4.07 8.45
N PHE A 9 24.80 3.22 7.97
CA PHE A 9 24.51 2.21 6.94
C PHE A 9 24.76 0.77 7.41
N GLY A 10 25.18 0.57 8.66
CA GLY A 10 25.43 -0.75 9.24
C GLY A 10 24.21 -1.65 9.19
N ARG A 11 24.36 -2.77 8.50
CA ARG A 11 23.37 -3.83 8.33
C ARG A 11 23.36 -4.74 9.57
N GLY A 12 23.07 -4.15 10.73
CA GLY A 12 22.82 -4.90 11.95
C GLY A 12 21.37 -5.40 11.95
N GLU A 13 21.19 -6.69 11.71
CA GLU A 13 19.94 -7.39 12.00
C GLU A 13 19.73 -7.36 13.51
N GLY A 14 18.92 -6.42 14.03
CA GLY A 14 18.58 -6.46 15.46
C GLY A 14 17.95 -5.21 16.07
N SER A 15 18.12 -4.01 15.51
CA SER A 15 17.47 -2.83 16.10
C SER A 15 17.21 -1.73 15.08
N SER A 16 15.97 -1.63 14.60
CA SER A 16 15.53 -0.55 13.72
C SER A 16 15.41 0.80 14.43
N SER A 17 15.59 0.88 15.76
CA SER A 17 15.42 2.13 16.53
C SER A 17 16.66 3.00 16.59
N ALA A 18 17.85 2.48 16.28
CA ALA A 18 19.13 3.21 16.46
C ALA A 18 19.47 4.20 15.32
N ARG A 19 18.88 4.03 14.13
CA ARG A 19 19.17 4.87 12.97
C ARG A 19 18.61 6.30 13.06
N PRO A 20 17.33 6.52 13.45
CA PRO A 20 16.80 7.88 13.55
C PRO A 20 17.46 8.69 14.69
N THR A 21 17.92 8.05 15.77
CA THR A 21 18.58 8.73 16.90
C THR A 21 19.97 9.24 16.54
N ALA A 22 20.77 8.48 15.80
CA ALA A 22 22.08 8.94 15.33
C ALA A 22 21.97 10.14 14.37
N LEU A 23 20.98 10.07 13.50
CA LEU A 23 20.67 11.11 12.51
C LEU A 23 20.13 12.39 13.19
N LEU A 24 19.27 12.25 14.21
CA LEU A 24 18.81 13.36 15.05
C LEU A 24 19.98 14.01 15.83
N LEU A 25 20.89 13.21 16.39
CA LEU A 25 22.08 13.72 17.09
C LEU A 25 22.99 14.52 16.15
N LEU A 26 23.20 14.06 14.92
CA LEU A 26 23.96 14.81 13.92
C LEU A 26 23.28 16.13 13.55
N LEU A 27 21.95 16.14 13.41
CA LEU A 27 21.19 17.37 13.17
C LEU A 27 21.32 18.34 14.35
N LEU A 28 21.18 17.86 15.59
CA LEU A 28 21.30 18.67 16.80
C LEU A 28 22.73 19.24 16.96
N LEU A 29 23.76 18.44 16.71
CA LEU A 29 25.15 18.89 16.72
C LEU A 29 25.40 19.96 15.65
N TRP A 30 24.80 19.79 14.46
CA TRP A 30 24.90 20.75 13.38
C TRP A 30 24.16 22.06 13.71
N ILE A 31 22.94 21.99 14.27
CA ILE A 31 22.20 23.18 14.75
C ILE A 31 23.00 23.91 15.83
N ALA A 32 23.59 23.18 16.78
CA ALA A 32 24.43 23.76 17.82
C ALA A 32 25.66 24.47 17.23
N ALA A 33 26.31 23.88 16.23
CA ALA A 33 27.44 24.48 15.52
C ALA A 33 27.05 25.76 14.77
N VAL A 34 25.87 25.79 14.15
CA VAL A 34 25.36 27.00 13.48
C VAL A 34 24.98 28.08 14.49
N ALA A 35 24.39 27.71 15.62
CA ALA A 35 24.06 28.64 16.70
C ALA A 35 25.31 29.27 17.33
N THR A 36 26.39 28.50 17.52
CA THR A 36 27.65 29.04 18.03
C THR A 36 28.35 29.95 17.04
N LEU A 37 28.28 29.66 15.74
CA LEU A 37 28.73 30.56 14.66
C LEU A 37 27.93 31.88 14.63
N ALA A 38 26.62 31.83 14.92
CA ALA A 38 25.77 33.02 14.96
C ALA A 38 25.97 33.88 16.22
N GLN A 39 26.46 33.29 17.32
CA GLN A 39 26.72 33.97 18.59
C GLN A 39 28.15 34.51 18.73
N ALA A 40 29.00 34.34 17.72
CA ALA A 40 30.35 34.89 17.75
C ALA A 40 30.28 36.43 17.88
N PRO A 41 30.73 37.03 19.00
CA PRO A 41 30.60 38.46 19.22
C PRO A 41 31.44 39.18 18.17
N ALA A 42 30.81 40.07 17.43
CA ALA A 42 31.49 41.08 16.63
C ALA A 42 32.17 42.08 17.58
N ASN A 43 33.21 41.64 18.30
CA ASN A 43 34.15 42.52 18.99
C ASN A 43 35.04 43.16 17.92
N ALA A 44 34.44 43.96 17.06
CA ALA A 44 35.14 44.98 16.31
C ALA A 44 35.30 46.15 17.28
N THR A 45 36.47 46.21 17.90
CA THR A 45 36.97 47.33 18.68
C THR A 45 36.72 48.61 17.87
N ALA A 46 35.75 49.42 18.32
CA ALA A 46 35.53 50.73 17.73
C ALA A 46 36.82 51.55 17.91
N PRO A 47 37.37 52.18 16.86
CA PRO A 47 38.45 53.13 17.04
C PRO A 47 37.93 54.31 17.87
N PRO A 48 38.77 54.89 18.75
CA PRO A 48 38.38 56.00 19.60
C PRO A 48 37.92 57.18 18.74
N ALA A 49 36.73 57.68 19.05
CA ALA A 49 36.17 58.88 18.45
C ALA A 49 36.99 60.08 18.91
N ASP A 50 37.76 60.65 17.99
CA ASP A 50 38.35 61.97 18.14
C ASP A 50 38.06 62.81 16.89
N ALA A 51 37.86 64.11 17.16
CA ALA A 51 37.67 65.24 16.25
C ALA A 51 36.25 65.55 15.75
N THR A 52 35.64 66.48 16.48
CA THR A 52 34.79 67.58 16.00
C THR A 52 35.25 68.16 14.65
N PRO A 53 34.31 68.62 13.81
CA PRO A 53 34.11 70.06 13.75
C PRO A 53 32.65 70.51 13.63
N THR A 54 32.39 71.60 14.35
CA THR A 54 31.35 72.62 14.15
C THR A 54 31.21 73.08 12.69
N ALA A 55 29.99 73.08 12.14
CA ALA A 55 29.53 74.11 11.20
C ALA A 55 27.98 74.13 11.08
N SER A 56 27.46 75.37 11.05
CA SER A 56 26.11 75.90 11.13
C SER A 56 24.98 75.28 10.28
N PRO A 57 23.70 75.44 10.73
CA PRO A 57 22.54 75.23 9.89
C PRO A 57 22.27 76.49 9.05
N THR A 58 22.41 76.39 7.72
CA THR A 58 21.79 77.36 6.81
C THR A 58 20.65 76.68 6.08
N ALA A 59 19.46 77.05 6.51
CA ALA A 59 18.23 76.87 5.76
C ALA A 59 18.38 77.59 4.41
N ALA A 60 18.42 76.83 3.33
CA ALA A 60 18.18 77.33 1.99
C ALA A 60 17.00 76.56 1.40
N ALA A 61 15.84 77.21 1.45
CA ALA A 61 14.66 76.82 0.72
C ALA A 61 15.00 76.76 -0.78
N ALA A 62 15.10 75.56 -1.33
CA ALA A 62 15.11 75.34 -2.76
C ALA A 62 13.71 74.87 -3.18
N ALA A 63 12.89 75.83 -3.61
CA ALA A 63 11.71 75.59 -4.42
C ALA A 63 12.17 74.99 -5.76
N GLY A 64 12.31 73.66 -5.79
CA GLY A 64 12.64 72.88 -6.97
C GLY A 64 11.37 72.38 -7.64
N THR A 65 11.05 73.01 -8.77
CA THR A 65 10.05 72.60 -9.77
C THR A 65 9.87 71.09 -9.87
N GLY A 66 8.62 70.61 -9.81
CA GLY A 66 8.24 69.23 -10.04
C GLY A 66 8.65 68.73 -11.43
N LYS A 67 9.89 68.28 -11.57
CA LYS A 67 10.27 67.33 -12.61
C LYS A 67 9.64 66.00 -12.20
N SER A 68 8.74 65.50 -13.04
CA SER A 68 8.31 64.11 -13.02
C SER A 68 9.54 63.25 -12.77
N ALA A 69 9.62 62.66 -11.59
CA ALA A 69 10.71 61.76 -11.24
C ALA A 69 10.53 60.56 -12.15
N ASP A 70 11.24 60.56 -13.28
CA ASP A 70 11.42 59.37 -14.12
C ASP A 70 12.01 58.31 -13.21
N ARG A 71 11.13 57.44 -12.69
CA ARG A 71 11.51 56.30 -11.86
C ARG A 71 12.17 55.31 -12.80
N GLU A 72 13.49 55.44 -12.93
CA GLU A 72 14.29 54.45 -13.63
C GLU A 72 14.18 53.12 -12.86
N LEU A 73 13.46 52.16 -13.44
CA LEU A 73 13.37 50.81 -12.91
C LEU A 73 14.72 50.13 -13.18
N VAL A 74 15.65 50.27 -12.25
CA VAL A 74 16.92 49.54 -12.29
C VAL A 74 16.64 48.08 -11.93
N LEU A 75 16.59 47.22 -12.95
CA LEU A 75 16.52 45.77 -12.76
C LEU A 75 17.90 45.28 -12.33
N TYR A 76 18.07 45.01 -11.04
CA TYR A 76 19.27 44.32 -10.57
C TYR A 76 19.20 42.86 -11.00
N GLY A 77 20.01 42.51 -12.00
CA GLY A 77 20.18 41.13 -12.42
C GLY A 77 20.65 40.30 -11.23
N THR A 78 19.90 39.26 -10.89
CA THR A 78 20.42 38.24 -9.99
C THR A 78 21.61 37.59 -10.70
N GLY A 79 22.75 37.45 -10.02
CA GLY A 79 23.91 36.76 -10.60
C GLY A 79 23.52 35.37 -11.12
N SER A 80 24.42 34.72 -11.88
CA SER A 80 24.15 33.39 -12.46
C SER A 80 23.63 32.39 -11.41
N TYR A 81 24.15 32.43 -10.18
CA TYR A 81 23.67 31.61 -9.05
C TYR A 81 22.25 31.98 -8.60
N GLY A 82 21.91 33.27 -8.49
CA GLY A 82 20.56 33.69 -8.16
C GLY A 82 19.53 33.30 -9.23
N THR A 83 19.92 33.27 -10.50
CA THR A 83 19.08 32.71 -11.58
C THR A 83 18.85 31.21 -11.39
N LEU A 84 19.88 30.44 -11.01
CA LEU A 84 19.74 29.01 -10.69
C LEU A 84 18.86 28.76 -9.46
N VAL A 85 18.97 29.59 -8.41
CA VAL A 85 18.09 29.54 -7.24
C VAL A 85 16.63 29.65 -7.66
N ASN A 86 16.31 30.67 -8.47
CA ASN A 86 14.96 30.89 -8.98
C ASN A 86 14.49 29.72 -9.84
N LEU A 87 15.34 29.20 -10.74
CA LEU A 87 15.02 28.03 -11.56
C LEU A 87 14.63 26.82 -10.69
N PHE A 88 15.41 26.49 -9.65
CA PHE A 88 15.13 25.34 -8.80
C PHE A 88 13.89 25.53 -7.91
N PHE A 89 13.64 26.74 -7.41
CA PHE A 89 12.38 27.04 -6.75
C PHE A 89 11.19 26.89 -7.71
N THR A 90 11.29 27.39 -8.94
CA THR A 90 10.26 27.21 -9.97
C THR A 90 10.05 25.73 -10.28
N LEU A 91 11.12 24.94 -10.48
CA LEU A 91 11.02 23.49 -10.68
C LEU A 91 10.30 22.85 -9.50
N SER A 92 10.66 23.18 -8.26
CA SER A 92 9.99 22.64 -7.07
C SER A 92 8.48 22.94 -7.04
N ALA A 93 8.04 24.07 -7.59
CA ALA A 93 6.62 24.43 -7.68
C ALA A 93 5.88 23.74 -8.85
N LEU A 94 6.61 23.30 -9.89
CA LEU A 94 6.03 22.59 -11.04
C LEU A 94 5.78 21.11 -10.77
N PHE A 95 6.46 20.54 -9.77
CA PHE A 95 6.29 19.16 -9.37
C PHE A 95 5.32 19.02 -8.20
N THR A 96 4.68 17.88 -8.18
CA THR A 96 3.66 17.50 -7.20
C THR A 96 4.10 16.32 -6.33
N ASP A 97 5.11 15.58 -6.80
CA ASP A 97 5.71 14.50 -6.03
C ASP A 97 6.62 15.07 -4.94
N ILE A 98 6.35 14.71 -3.69
CA ILE A 98 7.05 15.27 -2.54
C ILE A 98 8.55 14.98 -2.54
N LEU A 99 9.00 13.81 -3.02
CA LEU A 99 10.42 13.48 -3.07
C LEU A 99 11.14 14.38 -4.07
N ILE A 100 10.56 14.53 -5.27
CA ILE A 100 11.11 15.38 -6.33
C ILE A 100 11.14 16.86 -5.89
N ILE A 101 10.06 17.35 -5.28
CA ILE A 101 10.00 18.71 -4.70
C ILE A 101 11.17 18.92 -3.74
N ARG A 102 11.42 17.98 -2.81
CA ARG A 102 12.51 18.11 -1.84
C ARG A 102 13.90 18.11 -2.50
N VAL A 103 14.12 17.32 -3.54
CA VAL A 103 15.39 17.33 -4.30
C VAL A 103 15.65 18.74 -4.87
N TRP A 104 14.66 19.35 -5.51
CA TRP A 104 14.81 20.69 -6.08
C TRP A 104 14.98 21.77 -5.03
N LEU A 105 14.27 21.67 -3.90
CA LEU A 105 14.46 22.60 -2.78
C LEU A 105 15.88 22.50 -2.21
N VAL A 106 16.42 21.28 -2.00
CA VAL A 106 17.80 21.10 -1.55
C VAL A 106 18.77 21.78 -2.52
N LEU A 107 18.61 21.58 -3.84
CA LEU A 107 19.44 22.25 -4.84
C LEU A 107 19.28 23.78 -4.79
N ALA A 108 18.05 24.30 -4.68
CA ALA A 108 17.80 25.73 -4.56
C ALA A 108 18.54 26.35 -3.36
N TYR A 109 18.48 25.72 -2.19
CA TYR A 109 19.16 26.21 -0.99
C TYR A 109 20.68 26.05 -1.04
N ILE A 110 21.21 25.03 -1.74
CA ILE A 110 22.66 24.93 -2.01
C ILE A 110 23.12 26.14 -2.84
N PHE A 111 22.43 26.43 -3.94
CA PHE A 111 22.77 27.58 -4.78
C PHE A 111 22.55 28.92 -4.08
N LEU A 112 21.56 29.02 -3.18
CA LEU A 112 21.34 30.21 -2.37
C LEU A 112 22.49 30.43 -1.39
N ALA A 113 23.01 29.36 -0.77
CA ALA A 113 24.18 29.44 0.10
C ALA A 113 25.42 29.89 -0.69
N VAL A 114 25.64 29.33 -1.89
CA VAL A 114 26.72 29.75 -2.80
C VAL A 114 26.55 31.22 -3.19
N ASN A 115 25.33 31.67 -3.52
CA ASN A 115 25.05 33.05 -3.89
C ASN A 115 25.40 34.03 -2.75
N VAL A 116 25.05 33.69 -1.49
CA VAL A 116 25.41 34.51 -0.32
C VAL A 116 26.92 34.50 -0.05
N LEU A 117 27.58 33.35 -0.20
CA LEU A 117 29.04 33.24 -0.01
C LEU A 117 29.83 34.00 -1.08
N MET A 118 29.30 34.11 -2.29
CA MET A 118 29.89 34.89 -3.38
C MET A 118 29.53 36.39 -3.29
N ASN A 119 28.90 36.81 -2.19
CA ASN A 119 28.51 38.20 -1.94
C ASN A 119 27.52 38.78 -2.98
N PHE A 120 26.61 37.95 -3.50
CA PHE A 120 25.53 38.38 -4.41
C PHE A 120 24.16 38.47 -3.70
N PRO A 121 23.35 39.51 -3.96
CA PRO A 121 23.69 40.71 -4.75
C PRO A 121 24.80 41.52 -4.07
N ASP A 122 25.59 42.23 -4.89
CA ASP A 122 26.67 43.06 -4.40
C ASP A 122 26.09 44.19 -3.53
N ILE A 123 26.29 44.08 -2.23
CA ILE A 123 25.75 45.01 -1.22
C ILE A 123 26.34 46.40 -1.36
N THR A 124 27.50 46.53 -2.03
CA THR A 124 28.12 47.84 -2.30
C THR A 124 27.21 48.75 -3.13
N VAL A 125 26.26 48.17 -3.88
CA VAL A 125 25.24 48.93 -4.61
C VAL A 125 24.25 49.64 -3.68
N TRP A 126 23.94 49.05 -2.51
CA TRP A 126 22.93 49.58 -1.59
C TRP A 126 23.56 50.39 -0.44
N ASP A 127 24.84 50.16 -0.14
CA ASP A 127 25.59 50.91 0.86
C ASP A 127 26.96 51.29 0.28
N THR A 128 27.03 52.44 -0.41
CA THR A 128 28.25 52.97 -1.03
C THR A 128 29.37 53.26 -0.03
N ASN A 129 29.05 53.30 1.27
CA ASN A 129 30.02 53.51 2.35
C ASN A 129 30.42 52.21 3.06
N SER A 130 29.87 51.06 2.63
CA SER A 130 30.24 49.77 3.21
C SER A 130 31.58 49.26 2.69
N SER A 131 32.37 48.66 3.59
CA SER A 131 33.53 47.87 3.21
C SER A 131 33.12 46.73 2.25
N PRO A 132 33.90 46.47 1.18
CA PRO A 132 33.50 45.64 0.04
C PRO A 132 33.28 44.14 0.30
N HIS A 133 33.27 43.69 1.57
CA HIS A 133 33.25 42.27 1.95
C HIS A 133 32.29 41.96 3.11
N LYS A 134 31.13 42.63 3.18
CA LYS A 134 30.11 42.33 4.20
C LYS A 134 29.23 41.16 3.74
N ILE A 135 29.49 39.96 4.25
CA ILE A 135 28.57 38.82 4.08
C ILE A 135 27.33 39.04 4.95
N ILE A 136 26.13 38.86 4.40
CA ILE A 136 24.88 38.88 5.19
C ILE A 136 24.78 37.56 5.98
N LEU A 137 25.47 37.51 7.12
CA LEU A 137 25.54 36.32 7.97
C LEU A 137 24.15 35.77 8.32
N GLY A 138 23.18 36.64 8.57
CA GLY A 138 21.80 36.23 8.85
C GLY A 138 21.17 35.43 7.71
N THR A 139 21.31 35.87 6.46
CA THR A 139 20.80 35.15 5.29
C THR A 139 21.51 33.81 5.12
N LEU A 140 22.84 33.77 5.35
CA LEU A 140 23.60 32.53 5.28
C LEU A 140 23.12 31.52 6.33
N VAL A 141 22.99 31.94 7.58
CA VAL A 141 22.53 31.10 8.69
C VAL A 141 21.15 30.52 8.40
N TRP A 142 20.18 31.34 8.01
CA TRP A 142 18.82 30.86 7.70
C TRP A 142 18.77 29.95 6.47
N THR A 143 19.58 30.23 5.45
CA THR A 143 19.71 29.38 4.26
C THR A 143 20.23 28.00 4.65
N LEU A 144 21.27 27.94 5.48
CA LEU A 144 21.84 26.69 5.96
C LEU A 144 20.84 25.91 6.83
N VAL A 145 20.16 26.58 7.77
CA VAL A 145 19.14 25.92 8.63
C VAL A 145 18.06 25.28 7.76
N THR A 146 17.58 26.04 6.77
CA THR A 146 16.55 25.53 5.86
C THR A 146 17.08 24.39 4.99
N LEU A 147 18.30 24.51 4.46
CA LEU A 147 18.95 23.44 3.70
C LEU A 147 19.02 22.13 4.51
N SER A 148 19.43 22.20 5.77
CA SER A 148 19.51 21.03 6.65
C SER A 148 18.14 20.37 6.89
N LEU A 149 17.09 21.16 7.09
CA LEU A 149 15.73 20.65 7.22
C LEU A 149 15.24 19.99 5.92
N GLN A 150 15.55 20.58 4.75
CA GLN A 150 15.19 20.00 3.45
C GLN A 150 15.97 18.71 3.18
N LEU A 151 17.26 18.68 3.49
CA LEU A 151 18.10 17.49 3.35
C LEU A 151 17.64 16.38 4.29
N TRP A 152 17.28 16.70 5.52
CA TRP A 152 16.70 15.78 6.47
C TRP A 152 15.42 15.13 5.94
N ALA A 153 14.48 15.96 5.49
CA ALA A 153 13.23 15.49 4.88
C ALA A 153 13.52 14.62 3.65
N LEU A 154 14.43 15.04 2.77
CA LEU A 154 14.83 14.28 1.59
C LEU A 154 15.39 12.90 1.97
N VAL A 155 16.28 12.82 2.96
CA VAL A 155 16.85 11.55 3.43
C VAL A 155 15.76 10.63 3.96
N ILE A 156 14.83 11.12 4.77
CA ILE A 156 13.68 10.32 5.24
C ILE A 156 12.89 9.79 4.05
N LEU A 157 12.57 10.66 3.08
CA LEU A 157 11.82 10.26 1.91
C LEU A 157 12.58 9.23 1.06
N VAL A 158 13.91 9.35 0.90
CA VAL A 158 14.73 8.36 0.16
C VAL A 158 14.79 7.04 0.90
N LEU A 159 15.01 7.06 2.22
CA LEU A 159 15.00 5.87 3.05
C LEU A 159 13.63 5.17 3.00
N ASP A 160 12.56 5.95 2.90
CA ASP A 160 11.21 5.46 2.76
C ASP A 160 10.94 4.72 1.45
N GLU A 161 11.67 5.06 0.37
CA GLU A 161 11.58 4.40 -0.94
C GLU A 161 12.48 3.16 -1.05
N LEU A 162 13.33 2.90 -0.04
CA LEU A 162 14.23 1.76 -0.11
C LEU A 162 13.43 0.45 -0.19
N PRO A 163 13.81 -0.47 -1.09
CA PRO A 163 13.08 -1.71 -1.29
C PRO A 163 13.13 -2.54 -0.01
N VAL A 164 11.94 -2.82 0.55
CA VAL A 164 11.77 -3.76 1.64
C VAL A 164 11.82 -5.17 1.07
N LYS A 165 12.68 -6.02 1.65
CA LYS A 165 12.73 -7.45 1.34
C LYS A 165 11.85 -8.18 2.35
N LEU A 166 10.90 -8.96 1.85
CA LEU A 166 10.12 -9.90 2.64
C LEU A 166 10.73 -11.30 2.46
N SER A 167 10.64 -12.14 3.49
CA SER A 167 11.21 -13.48 3.51
C SER A 167 10.16 -14.55 3.23
N GLY A 168 10.48 -15.57 2.43
CA GLY A 168 9.70 -16.80 2.30
C GLY A 168 8.20 -16.58 2.15
N ASP A 169 7.44 -17.10 3.11
CA ASP A 169 5.98 -17.07 3.15
C ASP A 169 5.40 -15.66 3.24
N ASP A 170 6.10 -14.70 3.84
CA ASP A 170 5.67 -13.31 3.92
C ASP A 170 5.66 -12.63 2.54
N GLU A 171 6.65 -12.94 1.69
CA GLU A 171 6.69 -12.45 0.31
C GLU A 171 5.57 -13.08 -0.52
N VAL A 172 5.25 -14.35 -0.28
CA VAL A 172 4.16 -15.05 -0.95
C VAL A 172 2.80 -14.46 -0.53
N LEU A 173 2.59 -14.25 0.76
CA LEU A 173 1.38 -13.61 1.29
C LEU A 173 1.24 -12.18 0.76
N TRP A 174 2.34 -11.43 0.70
CA TRP A 174 2.35 -10.09 0.13
C TRP A 174 1.88 -10.06 -1.34
N ARG A 175 2.30 -11.03 -2.18
CA ARG A 175 1.89 -11.08 -3.60
C ARG A 175 0.38 -11.14 -3.75
N MET A 176 -0.30 -11.90 -2.91
CA MET A 176 -1.77 -11.97 -2.89
C MET A 176 -2.38 -10.59 -2.59
N PHE A 177 -1.89 -9.88 -1.56
CA PHE A 177 -2.36 -8.53 -1.25
C PHE A 177 -2.03 -7.54 -2.37
N TYR A 178 -0.83 -7.63 -2.96
CA TYR A 178 -0.42 -6.79 -4.06
C TYR A 178 -1.33 -6.96 -5.29
N ARG A 179 -1.68 -8.20 -5.65
CA ARG A 179 -2.56 -8.47 -6.79
C ARG A 179 -4.01 -8.07 -6.55
N ARG A 180 -4.52 -8.22 -5.33
CA ARG A 180 -5.93 -7.98 -5.01
C ARG A 180 -6.25 -6.54 -4.64
N CYS A 181 -5.34 -5.86 -3.94
CA CYS A 181 -5.55 -4.47 -3.50
C CYS A 181 -4.42 -3.52 -3.82
N GLY A 182 -3.32 -3.96 -4.43
CA GLY A 182 -2.20 -3.09 -4.82
C GLY A 182 -1.32 -2.66 -3.65
N MET A 183 -1.36 -3.36 -2.51
CA MET A 183 -0.61 -2.99 -1.32
C MET A 183 0.91 -3.14 -1.53
N PRO A 184 1.72 -2.09 -1.35
CA PRO A 184 3.17 -2.17 -1.52
C PRO A 184 3.84 -2.89 -0.34
N ARG A 185 5.05 -3.43 -0.56
CA ARG A 185 5.78 -4.24 0.44
C ARG A 185 5.95 -3.54 1.78
N LYS A 186 6.21 -2.23 1.76
CA LYS A 186 6.44 -1.45 2.99
C LYS A 186 5.18 -1.39 3.85
N GLU A 187 4.04 -1.08 3.25
CA GLU A 187 2.73 -1.09 3.93
C GLU A 187 2.39 -2.48 4.44
N PHE A 188 2.67 -3.51 3.62
CA PHE A 188 2.44 -4.89 4.03
C PHE A 188 3.34 -5.34 5.19
N GLN A 189 4.57 -4.84 5.28
CA GLN A 189 5.43 -5.11 6.43
C GLN A 189 4.82 -4.62 7.74
N HIS A 190 4.08 -3.51 7.71
CA HIS A 190 3.34 -3.04 8.88
C HIS A 190 2.18 -3.96 9.24
N VAL A 191 1.47 -4.48 8.23
CA VAL A 191 0.39 -5.47 8.41
C VAL A 191 0.92 -6.79 8.97
N LEU A 192 2.10 -7.24 8.52
CA LEU A 192 2.74 -8.48 8.99
C LEU A 192 3.09 -8.42 10.48
N LYS A 193 3.58 -7.27 10.96
CA LYS A 193 3.94 -7.08 12.38
C LYS A 193 2.77 -7.23 13.35
N LEU A 194 1.54 -7.11 12.86
CA LEU A 194 0.32 -7.17 13.65
C LEU A 194 -0.41 -8.51 13.50
N GLY A 195 0.04 -9.37 12.58
CA GLY A 195 -0.58 -10.66 12.34
C GLY A 195 0.25 -11.81 12.90
N THR A 196 -0.38 -12.97 13.01
CA THR A 196 0.26 -14.19 13.51
C THR A 196 -0.01 -15.37 12.58
N TRP A 197 1.05 -16.14 12.30
CA TRP A 197 0.98 -17.40 11.59
C TRP A 197 0.46 -18.50 12.53
N GLN A 198 -0.49 -19.30 12.05
CA GLN A 198 -1.11 -20.40 12.80
C GLN A 198 -1.24 -21.63 11.91
N GLN A 199 -1.12 -22.81 12.51
CA GLN A 199 -1.25 -24.10 11.81
C GLN A 199 -2.25 -24.97 12.55
N PHE A 200 -3.13 -25.60 11.80
CA PHE A 200 -4.13 -26.54 12.33
C PHE A 200 -4.14 -27.80 11.47
N LYS A 201 -4.37 -28.94 12.11
CA LYS A 201 -4.52 -30.23 11.42
C LYS A 201 -5.93 -30.43 10.91
N ALA A 202 -6.09 -31.27 9.91
CA ALA A 202 -7.41 -31.68 9.42
C ALA A 202 -8.31 -32.18 10.58
N GLY A 203 -9.52 -31.66 10.64
CA GLY A 203 -10.53 -31.95 11.67
C GLY A 203 -10.45 -31.05 12.91
N GLU A 204 -9.41 -30.23 13.08
CA GLU A 204 -9.29 -29.32 14.22
C GLU A 204 -10.27 -28.14 14.10
N LEU A 205 -10.80 -27.72 15.24
CA LEU A 205 -11.61 -26.50 15.35
C LEU A 205 -10.67 -25.30 15.37
N VAL A 206 -10.80 -24.43 14.37
CA VAL A 206 -9.97 -23.22 14.24
C VAL A 206 -10.47 -22.13 15.17
N GLU A 207 -11.79 -21.94 15.22
CA GLU A 207 -12.40 -20.91 16.04
C GLU A 207 -13.79 -21.35 16.48
N GLN A 208 -14.02 -21.30 17.80
CA GLN A 208 -15.34 -21.35 18.39
C GLN A 208 -15.80 -19.92 18.64
N ARG A 209 -16.66 -19.44 17.76
CA ARG A 209 -17.08 -18.04 17.68
C ARG A 209 -17.65 -17.41 18.96
N ASP A 210 -18.17 -18.23 19.87
CA ASP A 210 -18.72 -17.78 21.16
C ASP A 210 -17.66 -17.63 22.27
N LYS A 211 -16.51 -18.28 22.11
CA LYS A 211 -15.47 -18.38 23.17
C LYS A 211 -14.20 -17.66 22.81
N ASP A 212 -13.84 -17.69 21.54
CA ASP A 212 -12.56 -17.17 21.07
C ASP A 212 -12.69 -15.70 20.68
N GLU A 213 -11.64 -14.93 20.91
CA GLU A 213 -11.56 -13.56 20.41
C GLU A 213 -11.61 -13.60 18.87
N PRO A 214 -12.52 -12.84 18.24
CA PRO A 214 -12.73 -12.96 16.81
C PRO A 214 -11.51 -12.49 16.01
N ARG A 215 -11.11 -13.28 15.01
CA ARG A 215 -9.96 -12.94 14.16
C ARG A 215 -10.30 -12.94 12.68
N LEU A 216 -9.63 -12.09 11.92
CA LEU A 216 -9.65 -12.16 10.46
C LEU A 216 -8.56 -13.13 10.01
N TYR A 217 -8.94 -14.17 9.27
CA TYR A 217 -7.99 -15.17 8.78
C TYR A 217 -7.81 -15.04 7.27
N VAL A 218 -6.57 -15.12 6.81
CA VAL A 218 -6.22 -15.46 5.42
C VAL A 218 -5.82 -16.92 5.38
N VAL A 219 -6.50 -17.70 4.54
CA VAL A 219 -6.14 -19.10 4.32
C VAL A 219 -4.92 -19.15 3.41
N PHE A 220 -3.73 -19.35 3.97
CA PHE A 220 -2.50 -19.41 3.18
C PHE A 220 -2.40 -20.75 2.44
N LYS A 221 -2.62 -21.86 3.15
CA LYS A 221 -2.60 -23.23 2.62
C LYS A 221 -3.76 -24.05 3.17
N GLY A 222 -4.28 -24.98 2.37
CA GLY A 222 -5.37 -25.90 2.73
C GLY A 222 -6.76 -25.32 2.48
N CYS A 223 -7.77 -25.89 3.15
CA CYS A 223 -9.16 -25.46 3.08
C CYS A 223 -9.82 -25.46 4.46
N LEU A 224 -10.60 -24.43 4.75
CA LEU A 224 -11.49 -24.35 5.91
C LEU A 224 -12.92 -24.69 5.49
N HIS A 225 -13.71 -25.25 6.40
CA HIS A 225 -15.14 -25.43 6.24
C HIS A 225 -15.88 -24.57 7.27
N LEU A 226 -16.89 -23.86 6.80
CA LEU A 226 -17.88 -23.22 7.66
C LEU A 226 -19.05 -24.19 7.85
N ALA A 227 -19.22 -24.67 9.08
CA ALA A 227 -20.31 -25.55 9.45
C ALA A 227 -21.30 -24.80 10.37
N PRO A 228 -22.62 -24.92 10.16
CA PRO A 228 -23.58 -24.48 11.17
C PRO A 228 -23.36 -25.32 12.42
N ARG A 229 -23.30 -24.70 13.61
CA ARG A 229 -23.39 -25.48 14.85
C ARG A 229 -24.80 -26.01 14.93
N GLU A 230 -24.93 -27.32 14.89
CA GLU A 230 -26.19 -27.96 15.22
C GLU A 230 -26.64 -27.44 16.59
N ILE A 231 -27.85 -26.88 16.63
CA ILE A 231 -28.55 -26.56 17.88
C ILE A 231 -29.03 -27.90 18.45
N GLY A 232 -28.06 -28.73 18.83
CA GLY A 232 -28.27 -29.94 19.60
C GLY A 232 -28.27 -29.54 21.07
N ASP A 233 -29.36 -28.95 21.53
CA ASP A 233 -29.65 -28.97 22.96
C ASP A 233 -29.78 -30.44 23.39
N SER A 234 -29.02 -30.84 24.42
CA SER A 234 -29.27 -32.02 25.27
C SER A 234 -28.46 -33.32 25.06
N ALA A 235 -27.20 -33.26 24.65
CA ALA A 235 -26.27 -34.34 25.01
C ALA A 235 -24.84 -33.80 25.16
N ALA A 236 -24.49 -33.36 26.37
CA ALA A 236 -23.10 -33.15 26.72
C ALA A 236 -22.32 -34.47 26.51
N PRO A 237 -21.27 -34.51 25.67
CA PRO A 237 -20.35 -35.62 25.66
C PRO A 237 -19.44 -35.48 26.88
N ASP A 238 -19.94 -35.84 28.05
CA ASP A 238 -19.14 -36.18 29.21
C ASP A 238 -18.39 -37.48 28.90
N ALA A 239 -17.28 -37.37 28.16
CA ALA A 239 -16.12 -38.27 28.22
C ALA A 239 -15.13 -37.94 27.10
N LEU A 240 -14.25 -36.96 27.34
CA LEU A 240 -12.89 -37.12 26.84
C LEU A 240 -12.30 -38.37 27.53
N PRO A 241 -11.71 -39.33 26.79
CA PRO A 241 -11.14 -40.52 27.39
C PRO A 241 -10.00 -40.10 28.33
N ARG A 242 -10.27 -40.20 29.63
CA ARG A 242 -9.27 -40.06 30.68
C ARG A 242 -8.18 -41.09 30.39
N LYS A 243 -6.97 -40.61 30.12
CA LYS A 243 -5.76 -41.41 29.85
C LYS A 243 -5.42 -42.21 31.12
N GLY A 244 -6.07 -43.35 31.29
CA GLY A 244 -5.84 -44.30 32.37
C GLY A 244 -4.53 -45.03 32.13
N GLY A 245 -3.46 -44.57 32.78
CA GLY A 245 -2.30 -45.41 33.03
C GLY A 245 -2.62 -46.37 34.17
N SER A 246 -2.55 -47.67 33.90
CA SER A 246 -2.24 -48.66 34.94
C SER A 246 -1.62 -49.90 34.30
N SER A 247 -0.55 -50.33 34.96
CA SER A 247 0.33 -51.45 34.76
C SER A 247 -0.32 -52.82 34.49
N ALA A 248 0.38 -53.58 33.65
CA ALA A 248 0.76 -55.00 33.75
C ALA A 248 0.00 -55.91 34.74
N THR A 249 -0.56 -57.03 34.25
CA THR A 249 0.01 -58.40 34.41
C THR A 249 -0.87 -59.51 33.78
N ASN A 250 -0.18 -60.53 33.24
CA ASN A 250 -0.52 -61.96 33.09
C ASN A 250 -1.50 -62.48 32.01
N ALA A 251 -0.89 -63.01 30.93
CA ALA A 251 -0.75 -64.43 30.54
C ALA A 251 -1.92 -65.45 30.55
N GLN A 252 -1.87 -66.33 29.52
CA GLN A 252 -2.52 -67.65 29.30
C GLN A 252 -4.01 -67.64 28.90
N GLN A 253 -4.56 -68.51 28.03
CA GLN A 253 -4.13 -69.56 27.08
C GLN A 253 -5.41 -70.00 26.32
N HIS A 254 -5.27 -70.57 25.09
CA HIS A 254 -6.16 -71.48 24.32
C HIS A 254 -7.71 -71.30 24.37
N THR A 255 -8.49 -71.35 23.28
CA THR A 255 -8.77 -72.51 22.41
C THR A 255 -9.59 -72.09 21.17
N ALA A 256 -9.66 -73.01 20.20
CA ALA A 256 -10.29 -72.90 18.89
C ALA A 256 -11.83 -72.86 18.86
N THR A 257 -12.33 -72.55 17.65
CA THR A 257 -13.62 -72.92 17.03
C THR A 257 -14.90 -72.28 17.57
N ALA A 258 -15.53 -71.41 16.77
CA ALA A 258 -16.86 -71.63 16.20
C ALA A 258 -17.33 -70.44 15.35
N SER A 259 -17.94 -70.78 14.22
CA SER A 259 -18.83 -69.96 13.42
C SER A 259 -19.86 -69.20 14.26
N GLY A 260 -20.04 -67.91 13.97
CA GLY A 260 -21.09 -67.11 14.58
C GLY A 260 -21.24 -65.77 13.86
N THR A 261 -22.29 -65.69 13.04
CA THR A 261 -23.12 -64.50 12.81
C THR A 261 -22.42 -63.15 12.73
N SER A 262 -22.35 -62.63 11.49
CA SER A 262 -22.30 -61.20 11.12
C SER A 262 -22.97 -60.33 12.19
N LYS A 263 -22.15 -59.79 13.10
CA LYS A 263 -22.56 -58.84 14.12
C LYS A 263 -22.26 -57.48 13.55
N ASP A 264 -23.32 -56.75 13.23
CA ASP A 264 -23.31 -55.41 12.69
C ASP A 264 -22.20 -54.57 13.34
N THR A 265 -21.13 -54.37 12.58
CA THR A 265 -20.13 -53.37 12.89
C THR A 265 -20.81 -52.02 12.75
N ASN A 266 -21.42 -51.57 13.84
CA ASN A 266 -21.65 -50.16 14.14
C ASN A 266 -20.26 -49.50 14.13
N SER A 267 -19.72 -49.23 12.93
CA SER A 267 -18.68 -48.23 12.79
C SER A 267 -19.30 -46.97 13.38
N PRO A 268 -18.65 -46.28 14.34
CA PRO A 268 -19.13 -44.98 14.76
C PRO A 268 -19.21 -44.13 13.51
N THR A 269 -20.42 -43.96 12.99
CA THR A 269 -20.72 -42.99 11.94
C THR A 269 -20.19 -41.70 12.49
N SER A 270 -19.07 -41.25 11.92
CA SER A 270 -18.45 -39.99 12.28
C SER A 270 -19.58 -38.96 12.36
N PRO A 271 -19.77 -38.28 13.50
CA PRO A 271 -20.88 -37.34 13.68
C PRO A 271 -20.85 -36.18 12.66
N TYR A 272 -19.82 -36.11 11.82
CA TYR A 272 -19.63 -35.12 10.77
C TYR A 272 -20.11 -35.56 9.38
N ASN A 273 -21.09 -36.45 9.25
CA ASN A 273 -21.66 -36.82 7.94
C ASN A 273 -22.65 -35.77 7.38
N GLN A 274 -22.62 -34.53 7.90
CA GLN A 274 -23.39 -33.41 7.39
C GLN A 274 -22.55 -32.63 6.38
N GLN A 275 -23.14 -32.33 5.22
CA GLN A 275 -22.44 -31.61 4.16
C GLN A 275 -21.95 -30.25 4.67
N PRO A 276 -20.64 -29.96 4.57
CA PRO A 276 -20.11 -28.65 4.90
C PRO A 276 -20.78 -27.61 4.01
N VAL A 277 -21.31 -26.53 4.63
CA VAL A 277 -22.18 -25.58 3.92
C VAL A 277 -21.36 -24.66 3.01
N ILE A 278 -20.13 -24.30 3.40
CA ILE A 278 -19.25 -23.46 2.56
C ILE A 278 -17.78 -23.86 2.76
N ALA A 279 -17.10 -24.19 1.66
CA ALA A 279 -15.64 -24.36 1.62
C ALA A 279 -14.95 -23.01 1.40
N ILE A 280 -13.90 -22.75 2.20
CA ILE A 280 -13.10 -21.54 2.21
C ILE A 280 -11.64 -21.95 1.87
N PRO A 281 -11.29 -21.99 0.57
CA PRO A 281 -10.00 -22.50 0.11
C PRO A 281 -8.85 -21.50 0.29
N SER A 282 -7.62 -21.94 0.05
CA SER A 282 -6.42 -21.09 0.03
C SER A 282 -6.63 -19.81 -0.79
N GLY A 283 -6.12 -18.68 -0.30
CA GLY A 283 -6.23 -17.37 -0.94
C GLY A 283 -7.53 -16.65 -0.61
N THR A 284 -8.46 -17.26 0.12
CA THR A 284 -9.67 -16.56 0.59
C THR A 284 -9.49 -16.07 2.03
N LEU A 285 -10.43 -15.23 2.48
CA LEU A 285 -10.48 -14.74 3.86
C LEU A 285 -11.69 -15.33 4.57
N ALA A 286 -11.51 -15.72 5.83
CA ALA A 286 -12.61 -16.08 6.73
C ALA A 286 -12.94 -14.91 7.67
N ASN A 287 -14.14 -14.91 8.23
CA ASN A 287 -14.65 -13.86 9.14
C ASN A 287 -14.74 -12.46 8.52
N LEU A 288 -15.35 -12.38 7.34
CA LEU A 288 -15.49 -11.14 6.59
C LEU A 288 -16.29 -10.04 7.31
N TYR A 289 -17.07 -10.34 8.35
CA TYR A 289 -17.78 -9.32 9.14
C TYR A 289 -16.82 -8.34 9.82
N LEU A 290 -15.57 -8.72 10.07
CA LEU A 290 -14.55 -7.81 10.62
C LEU A 290 -14.17 -6.69 9.64
N PHE A 291 -14.56 -6.79 8.36
CA PHE A 291 -14.45 -5.68 7.42
C PHE A 291 -15.37 -4.48 7.77
N ASN A 292 -16.36 -4.67 8.64
CA ASN A 292 -17.15 -3.57 9.19
C ASN A 292 -16.27 -2.53 9.91
N LEU A 293 -15.15 -2.94 10.50
CA LEU A 293 -14.17 -2.03 11.13
C LEU A 293 -13.55 -1.04 10.12
N PHE A 294 -13.58 -1.37 8.82
CA PHE A 294 -13.08 -0.52 7.75
C PHE A 294 -14.21 0.31 7.10
N GLY A 295 -15.43 0.29 7.63
CA GLY A 295 -16.60 0.99 7.09
C GLY A 295 -17.22 0.31 5.87
N ILE A 296 -17.00 -1.00 5.70
CA ILE A 296 -17.59 -1.80 4.62
C ILE A 296 -18.62 -2.70 5.24
N CYS A 297 -19.90 -2.36 5.06
CA CYS A 297 -21.00 -3.14 5.61
C CYS A 297 -21.24 -4.39 4.75
N ILE A 298 -20.38 -5.40 4.88
CA ILE A 298 -20.60 -6.71 4.25
C ILE A 298 -21.55 -7.48 5.15
N GLY A 299 -22.85 -7.37 4.88
CA GLY A 299 -23.88 -8.29 5.35
C GLY A 299 -23.84 -8.63 6.84
N PHE A 300 -24.41 -7.71 7.63
CA PHE A 300 -24.98 -7.85 8.98
C PHE A 300 -24.07 -8.23 10.15
N GLU A 301 -24.17 -7.44 11.23
CA GLU A 301 -24.05 -7.94 12.60
C GLU A 301 -24.77 -9.28 12.65
N LYS A 302 -24.02 -10.35 12.86
CA LYS A 302 -24.65 -11.64 13.02
C LYS A 302 -25.49 -11.60 14.28
N ASP A 303 -26.69 -12.16 14.19
CA ASP A 303 -27.46 -12.51 15.36
C ASP A 303 -26.54 -13.26 16.33
N ALA A 304 -26.61 -12.92 17.61
CA ALA A 304 -25.84 -13.57 18.68
C ALA A 304 -26.01 -15.11 18.69
N ASP A 305 -27.04 -15.60 17.99
CA ASP A 305 -27.39 -17.01 17.86
C ASP A 305 -26.76 -17.71 16.65
N ASP A 306 -26.14 -17.01 15.70
CA ASP A 306 -25.48 -17.65 14.53
C ASP A 306 -24.10 -18.20 14.89
N LYS A 307 -24.14 -19.37 15.54
CA LYS A 307 -23.00 -20.13 16.03
C LYS A 307 -22.32 -20.92 14.92
N ALA A 308 -21.85 -20.27 13.85
CA ALA A 308 -21.05 -20.99 12.85
C ALA A 308 -19.70 -21.44 13.44
N LEU A 309 -19.28 -22.67 13.15
CA LEU A 309 -17.98 -23.23 13.50
C LEU A 309 -17.05 -23.19 12.29
N LEU A 310 -15.80 -22.80 12.52
CA LEU A 310 -14.76 -22.81 11.50
C LEU A 310 -13.85 -24.04 11.73
N LEU A 311 -13.93 -25.02 10.84
CA LEU A 311 -13.22 -26.29 10.94
C LEU A 311 -12.13 -26.39 9.88
N ALA A 312 -10.98 -26.93 10.22
CA ALA A 312 -9.92 -27.25 9.27
C ALA A 312 -10.32 -28.50 8.47
N ALA A 313 -10.64 -28.36 7.18
CA ALA A 313 -11.01 -29.50 6.34
C ALA A 313 -9.79 -30.35 5.95
N THR A 314 -8.66 -29.67 5.74
CA THR A 314 -7.34 -30.25 5.49
C THR A 314 -6.37 -29.73 6.56
N ASP A 315 -5.12 -30.14 6.50
CA ASP A 315 -4.07 -29.40 7.19
C ASP A 315 -4.02 -27.97 6.62
N VAL A 316 -4.16 -26.98 7.49
CA VAL A 316 -4.26 -25.57 7.12
C VAL A 316 -3.15 -24.74 7.74
N THR A 317 -2.68 -23.77 6.98
CA THR A 317 -1.81 -22.70 7.46
C THR A 317 -2.55 -21.40 7.26
N LEU A 318 -2.73 -20.65 8.35
CA LEU A 318 -3.49 -19.41 8.39
C LEU A 318 -2.57 -18.26 8.78
N PHE A 319 -2.84 -17.08 8.24
CA PHE A 319 -2.34 -15.83 8.78
C PHE A 319 -3.51 -15.05 9.37
N SER A 320 -3.40 -14.63 10.63
CA SER A 320 -4.54 -14.08 11.37
C SER A 320 -4.23 -12.73 12.02
N TRP A 321 -5.25 -11.87 12.09
CA TRP A 321 -5.24 -10.64 12.89
C TRP A 321 -6.39 -10.66 13.89
N ASP A 322 -6.10 -10.36 15.15
CA ASP A 322 -7.12 -10.12 16.16
C ASP A 322 -7.83 -8.76 15.94
N VAL A 323 -8.92 -8.53 16.68
CA VAL A 323 -9.68 -7.28 16.58
C VAL A 323 -8.82 -6.06 16.91
N THR A 324 -7.94 -6.19 17.90
CA THR A 324 -7.07 -5.08 18.35
C THR A 324 -6.13 -4.64 17.23
N ALA A 325 -5.51 -5.59 16.54
CA ALA A 325 -4.68 -5.35 15.36
C ALA A 325 -5.50 -4.71 14.24
N LEU A 326 -6.69 -5.22 13.94
CA LEU A 326 -7.55 -4.67 12.90
C LEU A 326 -8.02 -3.25 13.23
N LEU A 327 -8.29 -2.93 14.49
CA LEU A 327 -8.63 -1.56 14.94
C LEU A 327 -7.45 -0.60 14.76
N LYS A 328 -6.22 -1.02 15.05
CA LYS A 328 -5.01 -0.21 14.77
C LYS A 328 -4.80 0.04 13.29
N ILE A 329 -5.11 -0.96 12.46
CA ILE A 329 -5.05 -0.83 11.00
C ILE A 329 -6.16 0.11 10.51
N SER A 330 -7.39 -0.03 11.01
CA SER A 330 -8.56 0.74 10.53
C SER A 330 -8.56 2.19 11.00
N SER A 331 -8.03 2.49 12.19
CA SER A 331 -7.88 3.84 12.74
C SER A 331 -6.80 4.66 12.03
N GLY A 332 -5.92 4.00 11.27
CA GLY A 332 -4.77 4.64 10.63
C GLY A 332 -3.60 4.90 11.58
N GLU A 333 -3.63 4.36 12.81
CA GLU A 333 -2.53 4.48 13.80
C GLU A 333 -1.19 3.97 13.23
N VAL A 334 -1.27 2.94 12.41
CA VAL A 334 -0.09 2.28 11.82
C VAL A 334 0.31 2.97 10.50
N SER A 335 -0.66 3.21 9.64
CA SER A 335 -0.50 3.93 8.37
C SER A 335 -1.86 4.35 7.84
N ILE A 336 -1.95 5.60 7.39
CA ILE A 336 -3.19 6.24 6.89
C ILE A 336 -3.69 5.55 5.61
N ALA A 337 -2.81 4.87 4.87
CA ALA A 337 -3.16 4.20 3.61
C ALA A 337 -3.77 2.80 3.82
N LEU A 338 -3.47 2.13 4.95
CA LEU A 338 -3.90 0.75 5.19
C LEU A 338 -5.42 0.55 5.16
N PRO A 339 -6.26 1.41 5.76
CA PRO A 339 -7.71 1.27 5.65
C PRO A 339 -8.21 1.22 4.19
N ALA A 340 -7.60 2.00 3.29
CA ALA A 340 -8.00 2.03 1.88
C ALA A 340 -7.63 0.72 1.14
N TYR A 341 -6.50 0.10 1.48
CA TYR A 341 -6.12 -1.20 0.92
C TYR A 341 -7.07 -2.31 1.39
N PHE A 342 -7.43 -2.34 2.67
CA PHE A 342 -8.41 -3.31 3.19
C PHE A 342 -9.80 -3.09 2.56
N ARG A 343 -10.20 -1.84 2.30
CA ARG A 343 -11.41 -1.54 1.53
C ARG A 343 -11.39 -2.12 0.12
N SER A 344 -10.29 -1.92 -0.57
CA SER A 344 -10.09 -2.45 -1.92
C SER A 344 -10.08 -3.98 -1.92
N LEU A 345 -9.46 -4.59 -0.90
CA LEU A 345 -9.45 -6.04 -0.72
C LEU A 345 -10.87 -6.59 -0.50
N ALA A 346 -11.67 -5.98 0.37
CA ALA A 346 -13.02 -6.44 0.63
C ALA A 346 -13.91 -6.32 -0.62
N LEU A 347 -13.79 -5.22 -1.37
CA LEU A 347 -14.49 -5.07 -2.66
C LEU A 347 -14.09 -6.16 -3.66
N TYR A 348 -12.80 -6.50 -3.73
CA TYR A 348 -12.33 -7.63 -4.52
C TYR A 348 -13.01 -8.94 -4.09
N LEU A 349 -13.03 -9.23 -2.79
CA LEU A 349 -13.61 -10.48 -2.25
C LEU A 349 -15.11 -10.59 -2.54
N VAL A 350 -15.86 -9.50 -2.32
CA VAL A 350 -17.31 -9.47 -2.63
C VAL A 350 -17.55 -9.70 -4.12
N SER A 351 -16.75 -9.09 -4.98
CA SER A 351 -16.86 -9.27 -6.43
C SER A 351 -16.53 -10.69 -6.85
N PHE A 352 -15.47 -11.25 -6.26
CA PHE A 352 -15.02 -12.61 -6.51
C PHE A 352 -16.10 -13.63 -6.11
N GLU A 353 -16.66 -13.51 -4.90
CA GLU A 353 -17.75 -14.38 -4.44
C GLU A 353 -19.02 -14.20 -5.26
N PHE A 354 -19.34 -12.97 -5.68
CA PHE A 354 -20.48 -12.72 -6.56
C PHE A 354 -20.32 -13.46 -7.89
N CYS A 355 -19.17 -13.35 -8.55
CA CYS A 355 -18.87 -14.07 -9.80
C CYS A 355 -18.99 -15.59 -9.59
N ARG A 356 -18.38 -16.11 -8.52
CA ARG A 356 -18.39 -17.55 -8.20
C ARG A 356 -19.81 -18.08 -8.01
N LEU A 357 -20.65 -17.37 -7.25
CA LEU A 357 -21.99 -17.83 -6.89
C LEU A 357 -23.03 -17.59 -7.99
N HIS A 358 -22.95 -16.48 -8.72
CA HIS A 358 -24.03 -16.05 -9.62
C HIS A 358 -23.74 -16.30 -11.10
N LEU A 359 -22.47 -16.34 -11.50
CA LEU A 359 -22.10 -16.59 -12.90
C LEU A 359 -21.72 -18.05 -13.16
N GLY A 360 -21.51 -18.85 -12.10
CA GLY A 360 -21.01 -20.21 -12.22
C GLY A 360 -19.62 -20.29 -12.85
N GLU A 361 -18.95 -19.15 -13.02
CA GLU A 361 -17.61 -19.08 -13.57
C GLU A 361 -16.62 -19.65 -12.55
N ALA A 362 -15.71 -20.48 -13.04
CA ALA A 362 -14.59 -20.93 -12.23
C ALA A 362 -13.82 -19.70 -11.73
N PRO A 363 -13.49 -19.64 -10.44
CA PRO A 363 -12.82 -18.49 -9.86
C PRO A 363 -11.50 -18.23 -10.58
N TYR A 364 -11.40 -17.04 -11.17
CA TYR A 364 -10.21 -16.61 -11.88
C TYR A 364 -9.12 -16.15 -10.91
N SER A 365 -7.89 -16.56 -11.21
CA SER A 365 -6.71 -16.04 -10.53
C SER A 365 -6.61 -14.50 -10.66
N SER A 366 -5.99 -13.86 -9.68
CA SER A 366 -5.70 -12.42 -9.75
C SER A 366 -4.44 -12.09 -10.55
N SER A 367 -3.73 -13.12 -11.05
CA SER A 367 -2.48 -13.01 -11.83
C SER A 367 -2.64 -12.31 -13.19
N GLY A 368 -3.87 -11.98 -13.60
CA GLY A 368 -4.16 -11.32 -14.87
C GLY A 368 -4.08 -12.22 -16.10
N ALA A 369 -3.62 -13.46 -15.96
CA ALA A 369 -3.62 -14.47 -17.03
C ALA A 369 -5.02 -14.99 -17.39
N ALA A 370 -6.06 -14.61 -16.64
CA ALA A 370 -7.44 -15.11 -16.80
C ALA A 370 -7.55 -16.65 -16.78
N GLU A 371 -6.56 -17.34 -16.17
CA GLU A 371 -6.63 -18.77 -15.96
C GLU A 371 -7.42 -19.05 -14.68
N PRO A 372 -8.42 -19.94 -14.73
CA PRO A 372 -9.15 -20.38 -13.55
C PRO A 372 -8.23 -21.21 -12.65
N ASP A 373 -8.40 -21.08 -11.33
CA ASP A 373 -7.71 -21.97 -10.39
C ASP A 373 -8.16 -23.42 -10.62
N ALA A 374 -7.24 -24.38 -10.45
CA ALA A 374 -7.53 -25.80 -10.66
C ALA A 374 -8.68 -26.28 -9.75
N ALA A 375 -9.54 -27.20 -10.20
CA ALA A 375 -10.66 -27.69 -9.38
C ALA A 375 -10.22 -28.29 -8.02
N ALA A 376 -8.99 -28.79 -7.93
CA ALA A 376 -8.34 -29.28 -6.71
C ALA A 376 -8.11 -28.18 -5.64
N TRP A 377 -8.02 -26.92 -6.06
CA TRP A 377 -7.90 -25.76 -5.16
C TRP A 377 -9.11 -25.60 -4.25
N LEU A 378 -10.33 -25.81 -4.76
CA LEU A 378 -11.56 -25.75 -3.97
C LEU A 378 -11.60 -26.79 -2.84
N ARG A 379 -10.88 -27.90 -3.00
CA ARG A 379 -10.75 -28.97 -1.99
C ARG A 379 -9.57 -28.74 -1.03
N GLY A 380 -8.78 -27.68 -1.23
CA GLY A 380 -7.57 -27.41 -0.45
C GLY A 380 -6.38 -28.28 -0.82
N GLU A 381 -6.45 -29.08 -1.88
CA GLU A 381 -5.36 -29.95 -2.34
C GLU A 381 -4.22 -29.15 -2.97
N VAL A 382 -4.57 -28.04 -3.64
CA VAL A 382 -3.63 -27.14 -4.33
C VAL A 382 -3.78 -25.72 -3.77
N GLN A 383 -2.65 -25.03 -3.58
CA GLN A 383 -2.61 -23.65 -3.14
C GLN A 383 -3.06 -22.70 -4.28
N SER A 384 -3.71 -21.57 -3.95
CA SER A 384 -4.14 -20.61 -4.98
C SER A 384 -2.96 -20.13 -5.82
N SER A 385 -3.20 -19.95 -7.12
CA SER A 385 -2.23 -19.37 -8.06
C SER A 385 -1.75 -17.97 -7.65
N ASP A 386 -2.54 -17.25 -6.83
CA ASP A 386 -2.18 -15.96 -6.25
C ASP A 386 -0.90 -16.03 -5.40
N PHE A 387 -0.65 -17.19 -4.78
CA PHE A 387 0.53 -17.46 -3.96
C PHE A 387 1.66 -18.12 -4.78
N THR A 388 1.33 -19.08 -5.62
CA THR A 388 2.34 -19.92 -6.31
C THR A 388 2.95 -19.23 -7.52
N THR A 389 2.18 -18.40 -8.24
CA THR A 389 2.66 -17.76 -9.47
C THR A 389 3.54 -16.56 -9.13
N PRO A 390 4.83 -16.54 -9.54
CA PRO A 390 5.69 -15.38 -9.32
C PRO A 390 5.10 -14.15 -10.02
N LEU A 391 5.49 -12.95 -9.56
CA LEU A 391 5.03 -11.74 -10.22
C LEU A 391 5.58 -11.65 -11.65
N GLY A 392 4.69 -11.40 -12.60
CA GLY A 392 5.08 -11.22 -14.00
C GLY A 392 5.93 -9.96 -14.21
N PRO A 393 6.72 -9.88 -15.29
CA PRO A 393 7.53 -8.69 -15.60
C PRO A 393 6.70 -7.41 -15.83
N GLU A 394 5.39 -7.56 -16.07
CA GLU A 394 4.40 -6.49 -16.17
C GLU A 394 3.77 -6.08 -14.84
N GLU A 395 3.80 -6.96 -13.83
CA GLU A 395 3.39 -6.69 -12.44
C GLU A 395 4.54 -6.09 -11.63
N LEU A 396 5.78 -6.50 -11.92
CA LEU A 396 6.95 -5.93 -11.30
C LEU A 396 7.10 -4.45 -11.68
N PRO A 397 7.36 -3.56 -10.71
CA PRO A 397 7.70 -2.18 -11.03
C PRO A 397 8.95 -2.20 -11.91
N LYS A 398 8.80 -1.78 -13.16
CA LYS A 398 9.92 -1.69 -14.11
C LYS A 398 10.83 -0.57 -13.63
N ALA A 399 11.81 -0.90 -12.80
CA ALA A 399 12.91 -0.02 -12.38
C ALA A 399 13.88 0.21 -13.55
N LYS A 400 13.36 0.67 -14.70
CA LYS A 400 14.20 1.18 -15.77
C LYS A 400 14.53 2.63 -15.45
N PHE A 401 15.73 3.07 -15.79
CA PHE A 401 16.08 4.51 -15.78
C PHE A 401 15.00 5.35 -16.46
N TRP A 402 14.49 4.88 -17.61
CA TRP A 402 13.36 5.47 -18.31
C TRP A 402 12.05 5.48 -17.52
N GLY A 403 11.84 4.53 -16.62
CA GLY A 403 10.70 4.53 -15.69
C GLY A 403 10.82 5.62 -14.64
N ALA A 404 12.02 5.86 -14.10
CA ALA A 404 12.28 7.01 -13.22
C ALA A 404 12.11 8.35 -13.97
N VAL A 405 12.63 8.43 -15.20
CA VAL A 405 12.42 9.60 -16.09
C VAL A 405 10.94 9.79 -16.42
N TRP A 406 10.19 8.74 -16.73
CA TRP A 406 8.75 8.83 -16.99
C TRP A 406 7.94 9.17 -15.75
N ALA A 407 8.34 8.69 -14.57
CA ALA A 407 7.75 9.09 -13.31
C ALA A 407 7.98 10.58 -13.06
N LEU A 408 9.20 11.06 -13.31
CA LEU A 408 9.56 12.48 -13.27
C LEU A 408 8.75 13.29 -14.30
N LEU A 409 8.63 12.82 -15.54
CA LEU A 409 7.81 13.46 -16.57
C LEU A 409 6.31 13.48 -16.20
N ARG A 410 5.78 12.41 -15.61
CA ARG A 410 4.39 12.36 -15.13
C ARG A 410 4.13 13.30 -13.97
N SER A 411 5.13 13.59 -13.14
CA SER A 411 4.99 14.51 -12.01
C SER A 411 4.80 15.99 -12.44
N PHE A 412 5.01 16.32 -13.72
CA PHE A 412 4.64 17.61 -14.32
C PHE A 412 3.14 17.73 -14.67
N ASN A 413 2.34 16.66 -14.57
CA ASN A 413 0.90 16.81 -14.70
C ASN A 413 0.36 17.58 -13.49
N LEU A 414 0.00 18.84 -13.70
CA LEU A 414 -0.56 19.79 -12.70
C LEU A 414 -1.86 19.30 -12.05
N THR A 415 -2.53 18.30 -12.62
CA THR A 415 -3.60 17.57 -11.96
C THR A 415 -2.97 16.71 -10.86
N ILE A 416 -3.15 17.08 -9.58
CA ILE A 416 -2.68 16.37 -8.37
C ILE A 416 -2.42 14.88 -8.69
N PRO A 417 -1.20 14.49 -9.09
CA PRO A 417 -0.92 13.10 -9.30
C PRO A 417 -0.96 12.52 -7.91
N ARG A 418 -1.90 11.59 -7.76
CA ARG A 418 -2.00 10.73 -6.60
C ARG A 418 -0.57 10.21 -6.37
N GLY A 419 0.05 10.60 -5.26
CA GLY A 419 1.51 10.50 -5.10
C GLY A 419 2.04 9.09 -5.36
N LEU A 420 3.32 8.99 -5.74
CA LEU A 420 4.02 7.71 -6.00
C LEU A 420 3.84 6.66 -4.88
N ARG A 421 3.52 7.11 -3.65
CA ARG A 421 3.49 6.34 -2.40
C ARG A 421 2.17 5.65 -2.06
N HIS A 422 1.03 6.08 -2.62
CA HIS A 422 -0.28 5.62 -2.15
C HIS A 422 -1.27 5.28 -3.26
N VAL A 423 -0.77 5.15 -4.50
CA VAL A 423 -1.60 4.65 -5.59
C VAL A 423 -1.44 3.14 -5.64
N PRO A 424 -2.47 2.34 -5.32
CA PRO A 424 -2.50 0.97 -5.78
C PRO A 424 -2.27 1.03 -7.29
N VAL A 425 -1.16 0.46 -7.77
CA VAL A 425 -0.76 0.56 -9.17
C VAL A 425 -1.99 0.18 -10.01
N PRO A 426 -2.41 1.04 -10.96
CA PRO A 426 -3.75 0.95 -11.54
C PRO A 426 -4.07 -0.39 -12.21
N LYS A 427 -3.10 -1.29 -12.46
CA LYS A 427 -3.41 -2.61 -13.02
C LYS A 427 -4.13 -3.54 -12.05
N THR A 428 -3.76 -3.56 -10.76
CA THR A 428 -4.36 -4.49 -9.78
C THR A 428 -5.64 -3.90 -9.17
N GLY A 429 -5.63 -2.61 -8.83
CA GLY A 429 -6.82 -1.88 -8.38
C GLY A 429 -7.88 -1.63 -9.47
N ALA A 430 -7.47 -1.39 -10.73
CA ALA A 430 -8.46 -1.33 -11.82
C ALA A 430 -9.01 -2.69 -12.17
N MET A 431 -8.35 -3.82 -11.86
CA MET A 431 -8.99 -5.13 -12.01
C MET A 431 -10.15 -5.30 -11.04
N ALA A 432 -10.02 -4.92 -9.77
CA ALA A 432 -11.16 -4.97 -8.84
C ALA A 432 -12.32 -4.08 -9.31
N ARG A 433 -12.02 -2.84 -9.74
CA ARG A 433 -13.03 -1.92 -10.32
C ARG A 433 -13.64 -2.43 -11.63
N SER A 434 -12.82 -2.96 -12.53
CA SER A 434 -13.28 -3.55 -13.80
C SER A 434 -14.06 -4.83 -13.55
N ARG A 435 -13.75 -5.61 -12.50
CA ARG A 435 -14.51 -6.80 -12.09
C ARG A 435 -15.86 -6.42 -11.47
N VAL A 436 -15.94 -5.37 -10.66
CA VAL A 436 -17.22 -4.81 -10.18
C VAL A 436 -18.05 -4.28 -11.36
N LEU A 437 -17.43 -3.51 -12.26
CA LEU A 437 -18.10 -2.96 -13.44
C LEU A 437 -18.54 -4.07 -14.39
N LEU A 438 -17.72 -5.11 -14.57
CA LEU A 438 -18.06 -6.30 -15.36
C LEU A 438 -19.18 -7.08 -14.68
N ALA A 439 -19.14 -7.31 -13.37
CA ALA A 439 -20.22 -7.97 -12.63
C ALA A 439 -21.53 -7.19 -12.71
N ALA A 440 -21.49 -5.86 -12.56
CA ALA A 440 -22.64 -4.99 -12.75
C ALA A 440 -23.15 -5.01 -14.20
N HIS A 441 -22.24 -5.06 -15.17
CA HIS A 441 -22.57 -5.15 -16.59
C HIS A 441 -23.17 -6.51 -16.96
N MET A 442 -22.61 -7.61 -16.45
CA MET A 442 -23.11 -8.97 -16.59
C MET A 442 -24.48 -9.13 -15.94
N ARG A 443 -24.72 -8.52 -14.77
CA ARG A 443 -26.06 -8.48 -14.17
C ARG A 443 -27.05 -7.73 -15.06
N ARG A 444 -26.65 -6.61 -15.65
CA ARG A 444 -27.48 -5.84 -16.58
C ARG A 444 -27.76 -6.61 -17.87
N LEU A 445 -26.75 -7.28 -18.42
CA LEU A 445 -26.90 -8.17 -19.57
C LEU A 445 -27.82 -9.34 -19.24
N ASN A 446 -27.66 -10.00 -18.09
CA ASN A 446 -28.52 -11.11 -17.67
C ASN A 446 -29.97 -10.67 -17.40
N GLN A 447 -30.20 -9.42 -16.98
CA GLN A 447 -31.54 -8.84 -16.89
C GLN A 447 -32.12 -8.46 -18.26
N GLN A 448 -31.28 -8.09 -19.23
CA GLN A 448 -31.69 -7.68 -20.57
C GLN A 448 -31.77 -8.85 -21.56
N LEU A 449 -31.08 -9.96 -21.33
CA LEU A 449 -31.03 -11.14 -22.19
C LEU A 449 -32.42 -11.77 -22.38
N PRO A 450 -33.26 -11.95 -21.33
CA PRO A 450 -34.60 -12.49 -21.50
C PRO A 450 -35.51 -11.56 -22.31
N ALA A 451 -35.35 -10.24 -22.15
CA ALA A 451 -36.12 -9.24 -22.88
C ALA A 451 -35.67 -9.11 -24.36
N ALA A 452 -34.38 -9.27 -24.64
CA ALA A 452 -33.82 -9.20 -25.98
C ALA A 452 -34.04 -10.51 -26.79
N LEU A 453 -33.93 -11.68 -26.15
CA LEU A 453 -34.28 -12.98 -26.74
C LEU A 453 -35.78 -13.08 -27.02
N ALA A 454 -36.62 -12.42 -26.22
CA ALA A 454 -38.06 -12.32 -26.49
C ALA A 454 -38.41 -11.41 -27.68
N GLN A 455 -37.45 -10.66 -28.24
CA GLN A 455 -37.70 -9.66 -29.30
C GLN A 455 -36.99 -9.94 -30.64
N ASP A 456 -36.32 -11.09 -30.79
CA ASP A 456 -35.73 -11.58 -32.04
C ASP A 456 -34.93 -10.52 -32.85
N LYS A 457 -34.18 -9.68 -32.12
CA LYS A 457 -33.30 -8.64 -32.70
C LYS A 457 -31.92 -8.72 -32.06
N ALA A 458 -31.22 -9.82 -32.34
CA ALA A 458 -29.88 -10.07 -31.83
C ALA A 458 -28.78 -9.16 -32.45
N VAL A 459 -29.08 -8.36 -33.48
CA VAL A 459 -28.05 -7.61 -34.23
C VAL A 459 -27.86 -6.16 -33.75
N VAL A 460 -28.81 -5.56 -33.02
CA VAL A 460 -28.78 -4.11 -32.70
C VAL A 460 -28.14 -3.78 -31.34
N ALA A 461 -27.93 -4.78 -30.47
CA ALA A 461 -27.37 -4.53 -29.13
C ALA A 461 -25.86 -4.22 -29.13
N ALA A 462 -25.14 -4.51 -30.21
CA ALA A 462 -23.70 -4.30 -30.33
C ALA A 462 -23.31 -2.83 -30.64
N GLU A 463 -24.16 -2.07 -31.37
CA GLU A 463 -23.84 -0.70 -31.80
C GLU A 463 -24.10 0.38 -30.72
N GLY A 464 -24.92 0.08 -29.70
CA GLY A 464 -25.24 1.03 -28.62
C GLY A 464 -24.19 1.17 -27.52
N LEU A 465 -23.08 0.42 -27.57
CA LEU A 465 -22.17 0.18 -26.44
C LEU A 465 -20.97 1.15 -26.31
N GLY A 466 -20.88 2.22 -27.10
CA GLY A 466 -19.91 3.30 -26.85
C GLY A 466 -18.44 2.86 -26.77
N LEU A 467 -18.05 1.83 -27.53
CA LEU A 467 -16.68 1.35 -27.68
C LEU A 467 -15.89 2.24 -28.66
N TRP A 468 -15.64 3.49 -28.28
CA TRP A 468 -14.57 4.30 -28.89
C TRP A 468 -13.78 4.98 -27.78
N GLY A 469 -12.80 4.26 -27.23
CA GLY A 469 -11.98 4.78 -26.14
C GLY A 469 -10.79 3.92 -25.73
N ALA A 470 -10.30 3.02 -26.58
CA ALA A 470 -8.96 2.43 -26.46
C ALA A 470 -8.60 1.74 -27.79
N SER A 471 -7.99 2.49 -28.69
CA SER A 471 -7.41 1.97 -29.93
C SER A 471 -6.35 0.91 -29.64
N ARG A 472 -6.46 -0.23 -30.35
CA ARG A 472 -5.53 -1.37 -30.51
C ARG A 472 -5.90 -2.65 -29.75
N LEU A 473 -6.97 -3.31 -30.20
CA LEU A 473 -7.04 -4.77 -30.16
C LEU A 473 -6.19 -5.38 -31.30
N PRO A 474 -5.60 -6.58 -31.13
CA PRO A 474 -4.77 -7.22 -32.15
C PRO A 474 -5.58 -7.62 -33.38
N THR A 475 -5.06 -7.34 -34.58
CA THR A 475 -5.66 -7.61 -35.90
C THR A 475 -6.03 -9.08 -36.15
N LYS A 476 -5.53 -10.03 -35.35
CA LYS A 476 -5.84 -11.47 -35.49
C LYS A 476 -7.26 -11.86 -35.05
N LEU A 477 -7.97 -11.01 -34.32
CA LEU A 477 -9.37 -11.27 -33.93
C LEU A 477 -10.40 -10.72 -34.93
N GLN A 478 -9.99 -9.82 -35.83
CA GLN A 478 -10.91 -9.25 -36.83
C GLN A 478 -11.17 -10.18 -38.02
N SER A 479 -10.21 -11.03 -38.40
CA SER A 479 -10.38 -11.94 -39.54
C SER A 479 -11.17 -13.22 -39.23
N SER A 480 -11.48 -13.50 -37.96
CA SER A 480 -12.29 -14.68 -37.58
C SER A 480 -13.79 -14.42 -37.58
N LEU A 481 -14.22 -13.15 -37.71
CA LEU A 481 -15.62 -12.73 -37.59
C LEU A 481 -16.28 -12.40 -38.93
N SER A 482 -15.51 -12.38 -40.03
CA SER A 482 -16.02 -12.06 -41.38
C SER A 482 -16.55 -13.26 -42.17
N ASP A 483 -16.34 -14.50 -41.70
CA ASP A 483 -16.55 -15.71 -42.51
C ASP A 483 -17.81 -16.51 -42.13
N VAL A 484 -18.78 -15.91 -41.43
CA VAL A 484 -20.06 -16.58 -41.12
C VAL A 484 -21.12 -16.14 -42.12
N ASP A 485 -21.26 -16.92 -43.20
CA ASP A 485 -22.31 -16.79 -44.22
C ASP A 485 -23.63 -17.38 -43.69
N LEU A 486 -24.61 -16.53 -43.40
CA LEU A 486 -25.95 -16.87 -42.87
C LEU A 486 -27.01 -16.92 -43.98
N SER A 487 -26.68 -17.59 -45.09
CA SER A 487 -27.60 -17.80 -46.20
C SER A 487 -28.08 -19.25 -46.32
N GLN A 488 -28.61 -19.83 -45.24
CA GLN A 488 -29.45 -21.03 -45.33
C GLN A 488 -30.17 -21.33 -44.02
N GLN A 489 -31.47 -21.04 -43.94
CA GLN A 489 -32.47 -21.93 -43.34
C GLN A 489 -33.89 -21.35 -43.53
N ASP A 490 -34.61 -21.93 -44.50
CA ASP A 490 -36.06 -21.92 -44.61
C ASP A 490 -36.57 -23.36 -44.38
N ALA A 491 -37.68 -23.49 -43.63
CA ALA A 491 -38.60 -24.64 -43.45
C ALA A 491 -38.00 -25.92 -42.80
N VAL A 492 -38.55 -26.51 -41.72
CA VAL A 492 -39.94 -26.74 -41.27
C VAL A 492 -40.02 -26.67 -39.74
#